data_AF-A0A085VHW5-F1
#
_entry.id   AF-A0A085VHW5-F1
#
_cell.length_a   1.000
_cell.length_b   1.000
_cell.length_c   1.000
_cell.angle_alpha   90.00
_cell.angle_beta   90.00
_cell.angle_gamma   90.00
#
_symmetry.space_group_name_H-M   'P 1'
#
loop_
_entity.id
_entity.type
_entity.pdbx_description
1 polymer ?
#
loop_
_entity_poly.entity_id
_entity_poly.type
_entity_poly.pdbx_seq_one_letter_code
_entity_poly.pdbx_strand_id
1 'polypeptide(L)'
;MSVRDEQDCVELLKGMGELYRRGGQSQRALVMLLIAVQLAPTDPALLRNLVMAFTDSGQTDRALAALDRLVDHEGESPPLLLLRSRALWSGARKDEARQCFKRYLTARRAAQ
;
A
#
# COMPACT_ATOMS: atom_id res chain seq x y z
N MET A 1 12.83 1.63 25.82
CA MET A 1 12.76 2.67 24.79
C MET A 1 11.57 3.55 25.09
N SER A 2 11.67 4.85 24.88
CA SER A 2 10.53 5.76 25.04
C SER A 2 9.56 5.55 23.87
N VAL A 3 8.25 5.76 24.09
CA VAL A 3 7.23 5.76 23.02
C VAL A 3 7.61 6.73 21.90
N ARG A 4 8.29 7.83 22.24
CA ARG A 4 8.83 8.80 21.29
C ARG A 4 9.90 8.18 20.38
N ASP A 5 10.80 7.39 20.95
CA ASP A 5 11.88 6.75 20.20
C ASP A 5 11.32 5.73 19.19
N GLU A 6 10.29 4.98 19.59
CA GLU A 6 9.60 4.03 18.71
C GLU A 6 8.90 4.73 17.55
N GLN A 7 8.26 5.87 17.81
CA GLN A 7 7.60 6.66 16.78
C GLN A 7 8.60 7.27 15.78
N ASP A 8 9.71 7.82 16.27
CA ASP A 8 10.77 8.35 15.42
C ASP A 8 11.40 7.23 14.57
N CYS A 9 11.60 6.03 15.13
CA CYS A 9 12.04 4.86 14.39
C CYS A 9 11.06 4.45 13.28
N VAL A 10 9.75 4.44 13.56
CA VAL A 10 8.71 4.13 12.56
C VAL A 10 8.74 5.13 11.42
N GLU A 11 8.82 6.43 11.71
CA GLU A 11 8.88 7.47 10.68
C GLU A 11 10.12 7.35 9.80
N LEU A 12 11.28 7.08 10.39
CA LEU A 12 12.51 6.85 9.65
C LEU A 12 12.41 5.63 8.73
N LEU A 13 11.94 4.50 9.25
CA LEU A 13 11.76 3.27 8.46
C LEU A 13 10.76 3.47 7.32
N LYS A 14 9.66 4.20 7.57
CA LYS A 14 8.68 4.58 6.56
C LYS A 14 9.31 5.39 5.44
N GLY A 15 10.09 6.42 5.79
CA GLY A 15 10.78 7.28 4.83
C GLY A 15 11.81 6.51 4.00
N MET A 16 12.63 5.68 4.64
CA MET A 16 13.60 4.82 3.96
C MET A 16 12.92 3.84 3.00
N GLY A 17 11.81 3.22 3.44
CA GLY A 17 11.01 2.33 2.60
C GLY A 17 10.53 3.00 1.32
N GLU A 18 9.95 4.20 1.43
CA GLU A 18 9.48 4.97 0.27
C GLU A 18 10.62 5.41 -0.65
N LEU A 19 11.77 5.84 -0.09
CA LEU A 19 12.95 6.20 -0.87
C LEU A 19 13.48 5.02 -1.68
N TYR A 20 13.65 3.84 -1.05
CA TYR A 20 14.07 2.64 -1.76
C TYR A 20 13.09 2.23 -2.85
N ARG A 21 11.78 2.35 -2.59
CA ARG A 21 10.73 2.02 -3.57
C ARG A 21 10.83 2.92 -4.81
N ARG A 22 10.97 4.23 -4.61
CA ARG A 22 11.16 5.20 -5.70
C ARG A 22 12.47 4.97 -6.47
N GLY A 23 13.50 4.48 -5.79
CA GLY A 23 14.76 4.08 -6.41
C GLY A 23 14.74 2.72 -7.12
N GLY A 24 13.59 2.06 -7.26
CA GLY A 24 13.45 0.74 -7.88
C GLY A 24 13.96 -0.43 -7.04
N GLN A 25 14.38 -0.19 -5.79
CA GLN A 25 14.92 -1.19 -4.87
C GLN A 25 13.78 -1.81 -4.04
N SER A 26 12.80 -2.40 -4.71
CA SER A 26 11.55 -2.87 -4.09
C SER A 26 11.75 -3.87 -2.95
N GLN A 27 12.78 -4.73 -3.00
CA GLN A 27 13.11 -5.64 -1.91
C GLN A 27 13.56 -4.91 -0.64
N ARG A 28 14.45 -3.91 -0.77
CA ARG A 28 14.90 -3.10 0.38
C ARG A 28 13.76 -2.28 0.96
N ALA A 29 12.91 -1.73 0.08
CA ALA A 29 11.70 -1.04 0.50
C ALA A 29 10.81 -1.93 1.39
N LEU A 30 10.58 -3.16 0.95
CA LEU A 30 9.78 -4.13 1.71
C LEU A 30 10.38 -4.43 3.07
N VAL A 31 11.70 -4.63 3.18
CA VAL A 31 12.33 -4.91 4.48
C VAL A 31 12.06 -3.76 5.46
N MET A 32 12.30 -2.50 5.05
CA MET A 32 12.08 -1.34 5.93
C MET A 32 10.61 -1.20 6.34
N LEU A 33 9.69 -1.35 5.39
CA LEU A 33 8.25 -1.21 5.63
C LEU A 33 7.67 -2.35 6.47
N LEU A 34 8.17 -3.58 6.31
CA LEU A 34 7.74 -4.71 7.13
C LEU A 34 8.16 -4.52 8.59
N ILE A 35 9.38 -4.03 8.85
CA ILE A 35 9.82 -3.71 10.21
C ILE A 35 8.94 -2.59 10.78
N ALA A 36 8.68 -1.52 10.02
CA ALA A 36 7.82 -0.44 10.47
C ALA A 36 6.41 -0.92 10.83
N VAL A 37 5.83 -1.83 10.05
CA VAL A 37 4.50 -2.42 10.34
C VAL A 37 4.50 -3.34 11.55
N GLN A 38 5.63 -3.96 11.92
CA GLN A 38 5.69 -4.68 13.21
C GLN A 38 5.59 -3.73 14.40
N LEU A 39 6.13 -2.51 14.27
CA LEU A 39 6.10 -1.49 15.32
C LEU A 39 4.76 -0.72 15.35
N ALA A 40 4.16 -0.46 14.18
CA ALA A 40 2.89 0.24 14.05
C ALA A 40 1.94 -0.51 13.07
N PRO A 41 1.35 -1.64 13.49
CA PRO A 41 0.61 -2.54 12.61
C PRO A 41 -0.69 -1.96 12.04
N THR A 42 -1.21 -0.92 12.68
CA THR A 42 -2.48 -0.27 12.32
C THR A 42 -2.28 1.10 11.66
N ASP A 43 -1.04 1.53 11.37
CA ASP A 43 -0.80 2.80 10.65
C ASP A 43 -1.21 2.65 9.17
N PRO A 44 -2.27 3.36 8.72
CA PRO A 44 -2.73 3.26 7.33
C PRO A 44 -1.69 3.75 6.32
N ALA A 45 -0.81 4.68 6.70
CA ALA A 45 0.26 5.15 5.81
C ALA A 45 1.27 4.03 5.53
N LEU A 46 1.64 3.24 6.55
CA LEU A 46 2.52 2.09 6.38
C LEU A 46 1.87 0.99 5.54
N LEU A 47 0.60 0.70 5.80
CA LEU A 47 -0.14 -0.28 4.99
C LEU A 47 -0.21 0.16 3.51
N ARG A 48 -0.43 1.46 3.23
CA ARG A 48 -0.41 1.98 1.85
C ARG A 48 0.96 1.81 1.20
N ASN A 49 2.03 2.12 1.93
CA ASN A 49 3.39 1.96 1.42
C ASN A 49 3.71 0.48 1.16
N LEU A 50 3.25 -0.45 2.00
CA LEU A 50 3.38 -1.89 1.75
C LEU A 50 2.61 -2.33 0.50
N VAL A 51 1.37 -1.87 0.30
CA VAL A 51 0.59 -2.15 -0.91
C VAL A 51 1.38 -1.73 -2.16
N MET A 52 1.94 -0.52 -2.16
CA MET A 52 2.74 -0.02 -3.27
C MET A 52 4.00 -0.87 -3.47
N ALA A 53 4.73 -1.19 -2.40
CA ALA A 53 5.96 -1.99 -2.48
C ALA A 53 5.71 -3.44 -2.94
N PHE A 54 4.62 -4.07 -2.50
CA PHE A 54 4.19 -5.39 -3.01
C PHE A 54 3.79 -5.32 -4.48
N THR A 55 3.08 -4.25 -4.87
CA THR A 55 2.69 -4.01 -6.27
C THR A 55 3.91 -3.85 -7.17
N ASP A 56 4.88 -3.04 -6.75
CA ASP A 56 6.12 -2.77 -7.49
C ASP A 56 7.08 -3.97 -7.52
N SER A 57 6.87 -4.98 -6.66
CA SER A 57 7.61 -6.25 -6.65
C SER A 57 6.85 -7.43 -7.26
N GLY A 58 5.66 -7.18 -7.84
CA GLY A 58 4.82 -8.23 -8.46
C GLY A 58 4.16 -9.20 -7.48
N GLN A 59 4.21 -8.91 -6.17
CA GLN A 59 3.58 -9.75 -5.13
C GLN A 59 2.10 -9.38 -4.97
N THR A 60 1.31 -9.64 -6.02
CA THR A 60 -0.07 -9.17 -6.11
C THR A 60 -0.97 -9.65 -4.98
N ASP A 61 -0.90 -10.93 -4.58
CA ASP A 61 -1.77 -11.43 -3.50
C ASP A 61 -1.48 -10.77 -2.14
N ARG A 62 -0.20 -10.49 -1.86
CA ARG A 62 0.19 -9.74 -0.65
C ARG A 62 -0.23 -8.27 -0.72
N ALA A 63 -0.16 -7.66 -1.90
CA ALA A 63 -0.67 -6.31 -2.11
C ALA A 63 -2.18 -6.25 -1.85
N LEU A 64 -2.94 -7.23 -2.34
CA LEU A 64 -4.39 -7.31 -2.12
C LEU A 64 -4.74 -7.53 -0.64
N ALA A 65 -4.05 -8.44 0.05
CA ALA A 65 -4.27 -8.67 1.48
C ALA A 65 -3.99 -7.41 2.33
N ALA A 66 -2.93 -6.66 2.01
CA ALA A 66 -2.65 -5.38 2.68
C ALA A 66 -3.69 -4.29 2.34
N LEU A 67 -4.24 -4.32 1.12
CA LEU A 67 -5.33 -3.46 0.68
C LEU A 67 -6.63 -3.76 1.42
N ASP A 68 -6.97 -5.04 1.62
CA ASP A 68 -8.17 -5.44 2.34
C ASP A 68 -8.12 -4.92 3.78
N ARG A 69 -6.97 -5.04 4.46
CA ARG A 69 -6.75 -4.43 5.78
C ARG A 69 -6.93 -2.91 5.78
N LEU A 70 -6.46 -2.22 4.73
CA LEU A 70 -6.66 -0.77 4.58
C LEU A 70 -8.13 -0.40 4.44
N VAL A 71 -8.87 -1.17 3.65
CA VAL A 71 -10.32 -0.99 3.46
C VAL A 71 -11.06 -1.23 4.77
N ASP A 72 -10.66 -2.21 5.58
CA ASP A 72 -11.24 -2.46 6.89
C ASP A 72 -11.02 -1.27 7.86
N HIS A 73 -9.91 -0.55 7.73
CA HIS A 73 -9.59 0.60 8.59
C HIS A 73 -10.20 1.92 8.13
N GLU A 74 -10.16 2.23 6.85
CA GLU A 74 -10.54 3.54 6.30
C GLU A 74 -11.88 3.52 5.53
N GLY A 75 -12.42 2.33 5.26
CA GLY A 75 -13.50 2.13 4.31
C GLY A 75 -13.03 2.13 2.85
N GLU A 76 -13.86 1.61 1.95
CA GLU A 76 -13.55 1.65 0.52
C GLU A 76 -13.64 3.09 0.00
N SER A 77 -12.59 3.55 -0.68
CA SER A 77 -12.50 4.89 -1.25
C SER A 77 -11.90 4.87 -2.66
N PRO A 78 -12.15 5.91 -3.48
CA PRO A 78 -11.58 5.98 -4.84
C PRO A 78 -10.05 5.77 -4.90
N PRO A 79 -9.23 6.34 -3.98
CA PRO A 79 -7.80 6.06 -3.94
C PRO A 79 -7.45 4.57 -3.74
N LEU A 80 -8.18 3.86 -2.86
CA LEU A 80 -7.95 2.44 -2.62
C LEU A 80 -8.39 1.57 -3.81
N LEU A 81 -9.48 1.93 -4.50
CA LEU A 81 -9.89 1.28 -5.75
C LEU A 81 -8.81 1.41 -6.84
N LEU A 82 -8.17 2.59 -6.94
CA LEU A 82 -7.07 2.82 -7.87
C LEU A 82 -5.84 1.98 -7.51
N LEU A 83 -5.47 1.91 -6.22
CA LEU A 83 -4.36 1.05 -5.76
C LEU A 83 -4.65 -0.43 -6.05
N ARG A 84 -5.87 -0.91 -5.79
CA ARG A 84 -6.30 -2.28 -6.10
C ARG A 84 -6.19 -2.59 -7.58
N SER A 85 -6.66 -1.68 -8.43
CA SER A 85 -6.52 -1.79 -9.88
C SER A 85 -5.05 -1.91 -10.31
N ARG A 86 -4.15 -1.11 -9.72
CA ARG A 86 -2.71 -1.16 -10.05
C ARG A 86 -2.07 -2.47 -9.60
N ALA A 87 -2.39 -2.94 -8.39
CA ALA A 87 -1.90 -4.23 -7.87
C ALA A 87 -2.29 -5.41 -8.77
N LEU A 88 -3.55 -5.46 -9.19
CA LEU A 88 -4.07 -6.47 -10.10
C LEU A 88 -3.44 -6.39 -11.49
N TRP A 89 -3.23 -5.17 -12.00
CA TRP A 89 -2.58 -4.97 -13.29
C TRP A 89 -1.13 -5.47 -13.30
N SER A 90 -0.38 -5.18 -12.23
CA SER A 90 1.00 -5.66 -12.05
C SER A 90 1.08 -7.20 -12.01
N GLY A 91 0.08 -7.84 -11.41
CA GLY A 91 -0.03 -9.31 -11.32
C GLY A 91 -0.63 -10.01 -12.53
N ALA A 92 -0.72 -9.33 -13.69
CA ALA A 92 -1.35 -9.85 -14.91
C ALA A 92 -2.85 -10.22 -14.79
N ARG A 93 -3.53 -9.89 -13.67
CA ARG A 93 -4.98 -10.07 -13.45
C ARG A 93 -5.77 -8.91 -14.08
N LYS A 94 -5.60 -8.75 -15.39
CA LYS A 94 -6.02 -7.54 -16.14
C LYS A 94 -7.53 -7.33 -16.15
N ASP A 95 -8.33 -8.39 -16.15
CA ASP A 95 -9.79 -8.25 -16.20
C ASP A 95 -10.36 -7.70 -14.89
N GLU A 96 -9.89 -8.22 -13.76
CA GLU A 96 -10.24 -7.69 -12.43
C GLU A 96 -9.71 -6.26 -12.25
N ALA A 97 -8.51 -5.97 -12.74
CA ALA A 97 -7.95 -4.62 -12.74
C ALA A 97 -8.87 -3.64 -13.48
N ARG A 98 -9.34 -3.99 -14.68
CA ARG A 98 -10.28 -3.16 -15.46
C ARG A 98 -11.60 -2.94 -14.73
N GLN A 99 -12.13 -3.95 -14.05
CA GLN A 99 -13.35 -3.80 -13.25
C GLN A 99 -13.15 -2.84 -12.07
N CYS A 100 -12.04 -2.96 -11.34
CA CYS A 100 -11.69 -2.03 -10.26
C CYS A 100 -11.51 -0.60 -10.78
N PHE A 101 -10.84 -0.43 -11.92
CA PHE A 101 -10.66 0.89 -12.53
C PHE A 101 -11.99 1.54 -12.96
N LYS A 102 -12.92 0.75 -13.51
CA LYS A 102 -14.28 1.24 -13.82
C LYS A 102 -14.99 1.73 -12.56
N ARG A 103 -14.93 0.95 -11.46
CA ARG A 103 -15.50 1.36 -10.16
C ARG A 103 -14.87 2.67 -9.66
N TYR A 104 -13.55 2.81 -9.76
CA TYR A 104 -12.84 4.05 -9.43
C TYR A 104 -13.37 5.25 -10.24
N LEU A 105 -13.51 5.11 -11.56
CA LEU A 105 -14.01 6.19 -12.42
C LEU A 105 -15.44 6.60 -12.07
N THR A 106 -16.30 5.63 -11.78
CA THR A 106 -17.68 5.90 -11.34
C THR A 106 -17.70 6.63 -10.00
N ALA A 107 -16.96 6.13 -9.00
CA ALA A 107 -16.91 6.72 -7.67
C ALA A 107 -16.31 8.14 -7.68
N ARG A 108 -15.27 8.38 -8.49
CA ARG A 108 -14.66 9.70 -8.63
C ARG A 108 -15.61 10.72 -9.27
N ARG A 109 -16.46 10.29 -10.23
CA ARG A 109 -17.46 11.18 -10.85
C ARG A 109 -18.61 11.52 -9.89
N ALA A 110 -19.01 10.58 -9.04
CA ALA A 110 -20.08 10.79 -8.06
C ALA A 110 -19.65 11.70 -6.88
N ALA A 111 -18.35 11.92 -6.69
CA ALA A 111 -17.79 12.78 -5.65
C ALA A 111 -17.50 14.23 -6.13
N GLN A 112 -17.84 14.55 -7.39
CA GLN A 112 -17.79 15.91 -7.96
C GLN A 112 -19.17 16.54 -7.93
#